data_AF-A0A158PD82-F1
#
_entry.id   AF-A0A158PD82-F1
#
_cell.length_a   1.000
_cell.length_b   1.000
_cell.length_c   1.000
_cell.angle_alpha   90.00
_cell.angle_beta   90.00
_cell.angle_gamma   90.00
#
_symmetry.space_group_name_H-M   'P 1'
#
loop_
_entity.id
_entity.type
_entity.pdbx_description
1 polymer ?
#
loop_
_entity_poly.entity_id
_entity_poly.type
_entity_poly.pdbx_seq_one_letter_code
_entity_poly.pdbx_strand_id
1 'polypeptide(L)'
;MSSTFVVVVLSAFIFSIVDAQMSVSTCGTMKGCLFAPPGCQPSTDCQIAFSYQVDGPYLSMELSGTPPTPDGFIAVGFSNDPFMGDDMVVYCANSAGQVTAGLANRQWGSVHAMLGLVACVVAWAQPLNAVFRCHPEEKGRFIFNWIHGFLGFGAWLCAASATMISVVHFAGMFSNRDAALGIYIAFIVVTGLTVITMEILTFKSWWMNRDCVTSEIEMTHVGGNDSIVNRNEIMKIRAVQLLLLMIFVVVAIGTAVAISVLIANRPKIF
;
A
#
# COMPACT_ATOMS: atom_id res chain seq x y z
N MET A 1 21.92 -28.70 -11.23
CA MET A 1 22.62 -27.84 -12.22
C MET A 1 22.01 -28.21 -13.57
N SER A 2 21.30 -27.39 -14.35
CA SER A 2 21.14 -25.94 -14.48
C SER A 2 19.75 -25.69 -15.09
N SER A 3 18.85 -24.98 -14.41
CA SER A 3 18.33 -23.64 -14.76
C SER A 3 18.18 -23.36 -16.26
N THR A 4 16.99 -23.61 -16.81
CA THR A 4 16.40 -22.88 -17.95
C THR A 4 14.89 -23.17 -18.03
N PHE A 5 14.19 -22.90 -16.93
CA PHE A 5 12.77 -22.54 -16.96
C PHE A 5 12.70 -21.04 -17.31
N VAL A 6 11.66 -20.61 -18.01
CA VAL A 6 11.42 -19.25 -18.54
C VAL A 6 12.00 -19.01 -19.95
N VAL A 7 11.48 -19.76 -20.94
CA VAL A 7 11.38 -19.25 -22.32
C VAL A 7 9.96 -18.75 -22.50
N VAL A 8 9.82 -17.45 -22.27
CA VAL A 8 8.92 -16.48 -22.89
C VAL A 8 7.84 -17.10 -23.79
N VAL A 9 6.60 -17.10 -23.31
CA VAL A 9 5.39 -17.23 -24.13
C VAL A 9 5.28 -15.97 -24.99
N LEU A 10 6.02 -15.94 -26.10
CA LEU A 10 5.79 -15.03 -27.22
C LEU A 10 4.82 -15.74 -28.17
N SER A 11 3.56 -15.88 -27.75
CA SER A 11 2.48 -16.18 -28.68
C SER A 11 2.21 -14.91 -29.49
N ALA A 12 2.52 -15.00 -30.79
CA ALA A 12 2.29 -13.97 -31.78
C ALA A 12 0.86 -13.40 -31.67
N PHE A 13 0.75 -12.18 -31.15
CA PHE A 13 -0.38 -11.33 -31.49
C PHE A 13 -0.22 -10.96 -32.96
N ILE A 14 -1.00 -11.62 -33.81
CA ILE A 14 -1.32 -11.08 -35.13
C ILE A 14 -1.97 -9.72 -34.85
N PHE A 15 -1.21 -8.64 -35.04
CA PHE A 15 -1.78 -7.30 -35.14
C PHE A 15 -2.66 -7.29 -36.37
N SER A 16 -3.93 -7.66 -36.20
CA SER A 16 -4.96 -7.13 -37.07
C SER A 16 -4.88 -5.62 -36.85
N ILE A 17 -4.44 -4.88 -37.87
CA ILE A 17 -4.65 -3.44 -37.95
C ILE A 17 -6.16 -3.26 -38.07
N VAL A 18 -6.84 -3.33 -36.93
CA VAL A 18 -8.20 -2.83 -36.83
C VAL A 18 -8.02 -1.32 -36.88
N ASP A 19 -8.38 -0.73 -38.01
CA ASP A 19 -8.59 0.70 -38.13
C ASP A 19 -9.77 1.03 -37.20
N ALA A 20 -9.47 1.25 -35.93
CA ALA A 20 -10.45 1.50 -34.88
C ALA A 20 -10.91 2.95 -35.00
N GLN A 21 -11.63 3.25 -36.09
CA GLN A 21 -12.24 4.55 -36.27
C GLN A 21 -13.48 4.64 -35.38
N MET A 22 -13.54 5.69 -34.58
CA MET A 22 -14.68 5.98 -33.72
C MET A 22 -15.93 6.16 -34.59
N SER A 23 -16.95 5.32 -34.40
CA SER A 23 -18.17 5.38 -35.20
C SER A 23 -19.19 6.32 -34.58
N VAL A 24 -19.53 7.38 -35.32
CA VAL A 24 -20.53 8.38 -34.91
C VAL A 24 -21.96 8.09 -35.35
N SER A 25 -22.17 7.02 -36.11
CA SER A 25 -23.46 6.67 -36.72
C SER A 25 -24.62 6.53 -35.72
N THR A 26 -24.32 6.17 -34.46
CA THR A 26 -25.32 5.93 -33.41
C THR A 26 -25.26 6.94 -32.27
N CYS A 27 -24.56 8.07 -32.47
CA CYS A 27 -24.52 9.18 -31.50
C CYS A 27 -25.92 9.78 -31.30
N GLY A 28 -26.28 10.08 -30.04
CA GLY A 28 -27.56 10.68 -29.67
C GLY A 28 -28.75 9.71 -29.67
N THR A 29 -28.55 8.45 -30.07
CA THR A 29 -29.57 7.40 -30.01
C THR A 29 -29.15 6.27 -29.06
N MET A 30 -28.07 5.56 -29.40
CA MET A 30 -27.54 4.45 -28.58
C MET A 30 -26.24 4.81 -27.86
N LYS A 31 -25.44 5.73 -28.43
CA LYS A 31 -24.21 6.23 -27.82
C LYS A 31 -24.36 7.69 -27.40
N GLY A 32 -23.83 8.05 -26.24
CA GLY A 32 -23.52 9.45 -25.92
C GLY A 32 -22.21 9.83 -26.58
N CYS A 33 -22.13 11.02 -27.21
CA CYS A 33 -20.94 11.47 -27.90
C CYS A 33 -20.61 12.91 -27.54
N LEU A 34 -19.32 13.18 -27.31
CA LEU A 34 -18.77 14.48 -26.93
C LEU A 34 -17.56 14.77 -27.82
N PHE A 35 -17.54 15.99 -28.36
CA PHE A 35 -16.52 16.46 -29.28
C PHE A 35 -15.98 17.79 -28.80
N ALA A 36 -14.65 17.93 -28.79
CA ALA A 36 -13.96 19.17 -28.44
C ALA A 36 -12.98 19.56 -29.56
N PRO A 37 -13.05 20.79 -30.09
CA PRO A 37 -14.03 21.85 -29.78
C PRO A 37 -15.45 21.53 -30.30
N PRO A 38 -16.51 22.22 -29.83
CA PRO A 38 -17.87 21.97 -30.30
C PRO A 38 -18.00 22.14 -31.83
N GLY A 39 -18.58 21.14 -32.51
CA GLY A 39 -18.84 21.17 -33.95
C GLY A 39 -17.74 20.59 -34.85
N CYS A 40 -16.64 20.08 -34.28
CA CYS A 40 -15.61 19.39 -35.05
C CYS A 40 -16.11 18.02 -35.57
N GLN A 41 -15.47 17.55 -36.64
CA GLN A 41 -15.61 16.22 -37.20
C GLN A 41 -14.62 15.23 -36.54
N PRO A 42 -15.12 14.08 -36.05
CA PRO A 42 -14.26 13.03 -35.52
C PRO A 42 -13.23 12.60 -36.56
N SER A 43 -12.07 12.14 -36.09
CA SER A 43 -10.92 11.67 -36.90
C SER A 43 -10.36 12.66 -37.95
N THR A 44 -10.89 13.88 -38.03
CA THR A 44 -10.49 14.89 -39.02
C THR A 44 -9.88 16.12 -38.34
N ASP A 45 -10.65 16.80 -37.48
CA ASP A 45 -10.27 18.07 -36.85
C ASP A 45 -10.59 18.14 -35.34
N CYS A 46 -11.22 17.11 -34.77
CA CYS A 46 -11.43 17.03 -33.32
C CYS A 46 -10.12 16.79 -32.53
N GLN A 47 -9.89 17.63 -31.52
CA GLN A 47 -8.83 17.39 -30.53
C GLN A 47 -9.20 16.24 -29.61
N ILE A 48 -10.48 16.17 -29.23
CA ILE A 48 -11.02 15.07 -28.43
C ILE A 48 -12.35 14.65 -29.05
N ALA A 49 -12.46 13.38 -29.41
CA ALA A 49 -13.68 12.70 -29.80
C ALA A 49 -13.89 11.55 -28.81
N PHE A 50 -14.97 11.62 -28.05
CA PHE A 50 -15.33 10.65 -27.03
C PHE A 50 -16.73 10.12 -27.29
N SER A 51 -16.90 8.80 -27.24
CA SER A 51 -18.23 8.19 -27.20
C SER A 51 -18.34 7.20 -26.05
N TYR A 52 -19.54 7.08 -25.48
CA TYR A 52 -19.84 6.13 -24.42
C TYR A 52 -21.19 5.46 -24.64
N GLN A 53 -21.28 4.20 -24.23
CA GLN A 53 -22.49 3.39 -24.27
C GLN A 53 -22.61 2.58 -22.99
N VAL A 54 -23.77 2.65 -22.35
CA VAL A 54 -24.07 1.82 -21.18
C VAL A 54 -24.70 0.52 -21.66
N ASP A 55 -24.09 -0.60 -21.30
CA ASP A 55 -24.60 -1.94 -21.59
C ASP A 55 -24.69 -2.74 -20.27
N GLY A 56 -25.88 -2.72 -19.65
CA GLY A 56 -26.11 -3.30 -18.33
C GLY A 56 -25.19 -2.68 -17.27
N PRO A 57 -24.30 -3.46 -16.61
CA PRO A 57 -23.35 -2.96 -15.63
C PRO A 57 -22.05 -2.41 -16.26
N TYR A 58 -21.89 -2.51 -17.57
CA TYR A 58 -20.66 -2.11 -18.26
C TYR A 58 -20.83 -0.76 -18.97
N LEU A 59 -19.72 -0.01 -19.02
CA LEU A 59 -19.61 1.23 -19.77
C LEU A 59 -18.58 1.02 -20.88
N SER A 60 -19.04 0.93 -22.13
CA SER A 60 -18.15 0.91 -23.30
C SER A 60 -17.78 2.34 -23.66
N MET A 61 -16.48 2.61 -23.81
CA MET A 61 -15.94 3.92 -24.10
C MET A 61 -15.02 3.87 -25.33
N GLU A 62 -15.13 4.86 -26.19
CA GLU A 62 -14.25 5.08 -27.34
C GLU A 62 -13.63 6.47 -27.23
N LEU A 63 -12.33 6.56 -27.48
CA LEU A 63 -11.57 7.81 -27.40
C LEU A 63 -10.66 7.93 -28.63
N SER A 64 -10.74 9.05 -29.31
CA SER A 64 -9.91 9.39 -30.47
C SER A 64 -9.59 10.87 -30.47
N GLY A 65 -8.45 11.28 -31.00
CA GLY A 65 -8.12 12.69 -31.11
C GLY A 65 -6.65 12.93 -31.42
N THR A 66 -6.35 14.14 -31.90
CA THR A 66 -5.00 14.58 -32.23
C THR A 66 -4.59 15.62 -31.20
N PRO A 67 -3.71 15.28 -30.23
CA PRO A 67 -3.26 16.25 -29.23
C PRO A 67 -2.49 17.41 -29.91
N PRO A 68 -2.47 18.61 -29.30
CA PRO A 68 -1.83 19.79 -29.91
C PRO A 68 -0.32 19.64 -30.12
N THR A 69 0.31 18.77 -29.35
CA THR A 69 1.74 18.47 -29.39
C THR A 69 1.95 17.03 -29.89
N PRO A 70 3.05 16.76 -30.63
CA PRO A 70 3.39 15.41 -31.08
C PRO A 70 3.53 14.42 -29.92
N ASP A 71 4.09 14.90 -28.80
CA ASP A 71 4.08 14.23 -27.51
C ASP A 71 2.96 14.83 -26.67
N GLY A 72 1.84 14.13 -26.57
CA GLY A 72 0.63 14.66 -25.95
C GLY A 72 -0.35 13.56 -25.62
N PHE A 73 -1.32 13.89 -24.80
CA PHE A 73 -2.35 12.95 -24.39
C PHE A 73 -3.73 13.59 -24.47
N ILE A 74 -4.72 12.75 -24.69
CA ILE A 74 -6.14 13.05 -24.49
C ILE A 74 -6.64 12.16 -23.36
N ALA A 75 -7.46 12.70 -22.48
CA ALA A 75 -8.00 11.98 -21.35
C ALA A 75 -9.44 12.37 -21.09
N VAL A 76 -10.24 11.40 -20.68
CA VAL A 76 -11.64 11.58 -20.26
C VAL A 76 -11.81 10.95 -18.90
N GLY A 77 -12.39 11.69 -17.97
CA GLY A 77 -12.74 11.24 -16.63
C GLY A 77 -14.17 11.66 -16.29
N PHE A 78 -14.77 10.91 -15.37
CA PHE A 78 -16.01 11.33 -14.72
C PHE A 78 -15.62 11.97 -13.39
N SER A 79 -15.86 13.28 -13.28
CA SER A 79 -15.55 14.05 -12.07
C SER A 79 -16.81 14.70 -11.51
N ASN A 80 -16.78 14.94 -10.20
CA ASN A 80 -17.78 15.74 -9.50
C ASN A 80 -17.44 17.24 -9.53
N ASP A 81 -16.28 17.62 -10.07
CA ASP A 81 -15.79 18.98 -10.13
C ASP A 81 -15.13 19.28 -11.51
N PRO A 82 -14.81 20.55 -11.83
CA PRO A 82 -14.27 20.90 -13.13
C PRO A 82 -12.74 20.73 -13.25
N PHE A 83 -12.05 20.24 -12.21
CA PHE A 83 -10.59 20.16 -12.15
C PHE A 83 -10.04 18.76 -12.44
N MET A 84 -10.88 17.71 -12.46
CA MET A 84 -10.51 16.32 -12.81
C MET A 84 -9.30 15.76 -12.01
N GLY A 85 -9.01 16.34 -10.83
CA GLY A 85 -7.70 16.31 -10.18
C GLY A 85 -7.14 14.91 -9.90
N ASP A 86 -7.67 14.24 -8.87
CA ASP A 86 -7.29 12.86 -8.52
C ASP A 86 -8.24 11.81 -9.12
N ASP A 87 -9.20 12.25 -9.93
CA ASP A 87 -10.19 11.41 -10.56
C ASP A 87 -9.57 10.36 -11.50
N MET A 88 -10.29 9.26 -11.63
CA MET A 88 -9.92 8.25 -12.60
C MET A 88 -10.18 8.77 -14.01
N VAL A 89 -9.13 8.75 -14.83
CA VAL A 89 -9.20 9.10 -16.25
C VAL A 89 -8.80 7.91 -17.11
N VAL A 90 -9.51 7.73 -18.22
CA VAL A 90 -9.07 6.91 -19.33
C VAL A 90 -8.31 7.83 -20.28
N TYR A 91 -7.08 7.47 -20.62
CA TYR A 91 -6.23 8.30 -21.47
C TYR A 91 -5.70 7.53 -22.66
N CYS A 92 -5.38 8.29 -23.71
CA CYS A 92 -4.60 7.88 -24.85
C CYS A 92 -3.46 8.89 -25.00
N ALA A 93 -2.21 8.42 -24.95
CA ALA A 93 -1.01 9.23 -25.00
C ALA A 93 -0.11 8.79 -26.16
N ASN A 94 0.40 9.77 -26.89
CA ASN A 94 1.47 9.60 -27.86
C ASN A 94 2.77 10.08 -27.22
N SER A 95 3.80 9.24 -27.23
CA SER A 95 5.16 9.61 -26.85
C SER A 95 6.13 9.06 -27.89
N ALA A 96 6.85 9.94 -28.57
CA ALA A 96 7.80 9.63 -29.64
C ALA A 96 7.22 8.72 -30.76
N GLY A 97 5.94 8.89 -31.08
CA GLY A 97 5.24 8.08 -32.09
C GLY A 97 4.68 6.75 -31.56
N GLN A 98 4.89 6.44 -30.28
CA GLN A 98 4.27 5.29 -29.63
C GLN A 98 2.96 5.70 -28.96
N VAL A 99 1.85 5.16 -29.47
CA VAL A 99 0.52 5.36 -28.88
C VAL A 99 0.29 4.34 -27.76
N THR A 100 -0.05 4.82 -26.57
CA THR A 100 -0.39 4.02 -25.40
C THR A 100 -1.73 4.45 -24.86
N ALA A 101 -2.56 3.50 -24.48
CA ALA A 101 -3.84 3.75 -23.84
C ALA A 101 -3.87 3.06 -22.48
N GLY A 102 -4.56 3.67 -21.52
CA GLY A 102 -4.63 3.12 -20.17
C GLY A 102 -5.55 3.90 -19.25
N LEU A 103 -5.54 3.50 -17.99
CA LEU A 103 -6.23 4.18 -16.91
C LEU A 103 -5.20 4.83 -16.00
N ALA A 104 -5.46 6.07 -15.59
CA ALA A 104 -4.75 6.72 -14.51
C ALA A 104 -5.75 6.96 -13.37
N ASN A 105 -5.47 6.42 -12.18
CA ASN A 105 -6.31 6.58 -11.01
C ASN A 105 -5.43 6.98 -9.82
N ARG A 106 -5.69 8.17 -9.27
CA ARG A 106 -4.99 8.70 -8.09
C ARG A 106 -5.91 8.88 -6.89
N GLN A 107 -7.14 8.39 -6.97
CA GLN A 107 -8.11 8.52 -5.90
C GLN A 107 -7.61 7.84 -4.64
N TRP A 108 -7.86 8.47 -3.50
CA TRP A 108 -7.52 7.94 -2.18
C TRP A 108 -8.03 6.51 -1.94
N GLY A 109 -9.17 6.16 -2.55
CA GLY A 109 -9.71 4.79 -2.55
C GLY A 109 -8.76 3.74 -3.14
N SER A 110 -8.16 4.06 -4.29
CA SER A 110 -7.18 3.20 -4.98
C SER A 110 -5.89 3.07 -4.17
N VAL A 111 -5.37 4.19 -3.66
CA VAL A 111 -4.15 4.22 -2.84
C VAL A 111 -4.33 3.41 -1.54
N HIS A 112 -5.46 3.58 -0.86
CA HIS A 112 -5.84 2.78 0.31
C HIS A 112 -5.83 1.29 0.01
N ALA A 113 -6.50 0.87 -1.07
CA ALA A 113 -6.61 -0.54 -1.44
C ALA A 113 -5.24 -1.16 -1.77
N MET A 114 -4.39 -0.44 -2.51
CA MET A 114 -3.05 -0.90 -2.86
C MET A 114 -2.16 -1.07 -1.62
N LEU A 115 -2.12 -0.07 -0.73
CA LEU A 115 -1.34 -0.14 0.51
C LEU A 115 -1.84 -1.25 1.44
N GLY A 116 -3.17 -1.40 1.56
CA GLY A 116 -3.78 -2.46 2.34
C GLY A 116 -3.47 -3.86 1.80
N LEU A 117 -3.52 -4.04 0.47
CA LEU A 117 -3.18 -5.30 -0.18
C LEU A 117 -1.71 -5.67 0.05
N VAL A 118 -0.78 -4.72 -0.17
CA VAL A 118 0.65 -4.94 0.07
C VAL A 118 0.89 -5.31 1.54
N ALA A 119 0.28 -4.57 2.47
CA ALA A 119 0.39 -4.86 3.89
C ALA A 119 -0.08 -6.28 4.24
N CYS A 120 -1.27 -6.68 3.75
CA CYS A 120 -1.81 -8.03 3.97
C CYS A 120 -0.90 -9.11 3.39
N VAL A 121 -0.49 -8.98 2.13
CA VAL A 121 0.37 -9.98 1.46
C VAL A 121 1.67 -10.16 2.24
N VAL A 122 2.34 -9.06 2.60
CA VAL A 122 3.60 -9.13 3.34
C VAL A 122 3.38 -9.67 4.75
N ALA A 123 2.30 -9.28 5.44
CA ALA A 123 1.98 -9.77 6.79
C ALA A 123 1.75 -11.29 6.81
N TRP A 124 1.04 -11.85 5.82
CA TRP A 124 0.84 -13.29 5.69
C TRP A 124 2.10 -14.04 5.23
N ALA A 125 2.99 -13.38 4.50
CA ALA A 125 4.28 -13.95 4.13
C ALA A 125 5.26 -14.03 5.33
N GLN A 126 5.13 -13.15 6.34
CA GLN A 126 6.06 -13.12 7.48
C GLN A 126 6.10 -14.45 8.27
N PRO A 127 4.98 -15.07 8.68
CA PRO A 127 5.00 -16.37 9.35
C PRO A 127 5.62 -17.49 8.51
N LEU A 128 5.33 -17.51 7.20
CA LEU A 128 5.88 -18.52 6.28
C LEU A 128 7.41 -18.40 6.17
N ASN A 129 7.92 -17.17 6.05
CA ASN A 129 9.36 -16.91 6.07
C ASN A 129 9.99 -17.37 7.42
N ALA A 130 9.29 -17.14 8.54
CA ALA A 130 9.76 -17.56 9.87
C ALA A 130 9.80 -19.09 10.07
N VAL A 131 8.94 -19.85 9.38
CA VAL A 131 8.97 -21.33 9.41
C VAL A 131 10.23 -21.86 8.72
N PHE A 132 10.63 -21.26 7.59
CA PHE A 132 11.84 -21.64 6.86
C PHE A 132 13.11 -20.95 7.38
N ARG A 133 13.11 -20.49 8.65
CA ARG A 133 14.25 -19.79 9.24
C ARG A 133 15.47 -20.71 9.37
N CYS A 134 16.65 -20.15 9.13
CA CYS A 134 17.93 -20.84 9.32
C CYS A 134 18.24 -21.08 10.81
N HIS A 135 19.11 -22.07 11.06
CA HIS A 135 19.67 -22.32 12.39
C HIS A 135 20.40 -21.07 12.93
N PRO A 136 20.38 -20.80 14.26
CA PRO A 136 20.94 -19.57 14.84
C PRO A 136 22.42 -19.30 14.53
N GLU A 137 23.22 -20.35 14.29
CA GLU A 137 24.67 -20.23 14.05
C GLU A 137 25.04 -20.08 12.57
N GLU A 138 24.06 -20.11 11.67
CA GLU A 138 24.29 -20.03 10.24
C GLU A 138 24.41 -18.58 9.75
N LYS A 139 25.31 -18.31 8.79
CA LYS A 139 25.52 -16.97 8.21
C LYS A 139 24.25 -16.36 7.61
N GLY A 140 23.34 -17.22 7.13
CA GLY A 140 22.03 -16.82 6.60
C GLY A 140 21.10 -16.20 7.65
N ARG A 141 21.35 -16.41 8.96
CA ARG A 141 20.51 -15.86 10.04
C ARG A 141 20.54 -14.34 10.10
N PHE A 142 21.70 -13.74 9.82
CA PHE A 142 21.82 -12.29 9.76
C PHE A 142 20.95 -11.68 8.65
N ILE A 143 21.03 -12.27 7.45
CA ILE A 143 20.24 -11.86 6.28
C ILE A 143 18.74 -12.03 6.58
N PHE A 144 18.35 -13.17 7.13
CA PHE A 144 16.97 -13.44 7.52
C PHE A 144 16.44 -12.38 8.50
N ASN A 145 17.18 -12.06 9.56
CA ASN A 145 16.75 -11.08 10.56
C ASN A 145 16.55 -9.69 9.94
N TRP A 146 17.44 -9.28 9.03
CA TRP A 146 17.33 -8.00 8.35
C TRP A 146 16.10 -7.96 7.42
N ILE A 147 15.90 -8.98 6.59
CA ILE A 147 14.75 -9.09 5.68
C ILE A 147 13.43 -9.16 6.45
N HIS A 148 13.37 -10.00 7.49
CA HIS A 148 12.19 -10.15 8.33
C HIS A 148 11.82 -8.82 9.02
N GLY A 149 12.81 -8.12 9.59
CA GLY A 149 12.61 -6.83 10.21
C GLY A 149 12.14 -5.76 9.21
N PHE A 150 12.81 -5.66 8.07
CA PHE A 150 12.47 -4.67 7.04
C PHE A 150 11.07 -4.89 6.46
N LEU A 151 10.74 -6.12 6.07
CA LEU A 151 9.43 -6.44 5.50
C LEU A 151 8.31 -6.33 6.55
N GLY A 152 8.58 -6.72 7.81
CA GLY A 152 7.62 -6.55 8.90
C GLY A 152 7.30 -5.07 9.17
N PHE A 153 8.32 -4.23 9.30
CA PHE A 153 8.14 -2.79 9.51
C PHE A 153 7.49 -2.10 8.31
N GLY A 154 7.89 -2.48 7.09
CA GLY A 154 7.29 -1.97 5.86
C GLY A 154 5.80 -2.32 5.73
N ALA A 155 5.41 -3.56 6.06
CA ALA A 155 4.01 -3.98 6.09
C ALA A 155 3.19 -3.18 7.10
N TRP A 156 3.77 -2.95 8.29
CA TRP A 156 3.12 -2.14 9.32
C TRP A 156 2.92 -0.69 8.86
N LEU A 157 3.92 -0.05 8.25
CA LEU A 157 3.78 1.29 7.69
C LEU A 157 2.69 1.36 6.61
N CYS A 158 2.66 0.38 5.70
CA CYS A 158 1.62 0.31 4.67
C CYS A 158 0.22 0.19 5.29
N ALA A 159 0.04 -0.68 6.29
CA ALA A 159 -1.22 -0.81 7.01
C ALA A 159 -1.59 0.49 7.74
N ALA A 160 -0.61 1.16 8.34
CA ALA A 160 -0.81 2.40 9.07
C ALA A 160 -1.27 3.53 8.15
N SER A 161 -0.61 3.67 6.99
CA SER A 161 -1.00 4.63 5.96
C SER A 161 -2.37 4.31 5.36
N ALA A 162 -2.64 3.05 5.04
CA ALA A 162 -3.95 2.64 4.50
C ALA A 162 -5.09 2.98 5.46
N THR A 163 -4.91 2.71 6.76
CA THR A 163 -5.92 3.02 7.78
C THR A 163 -6.09 4.54 7.95
N MET A 164 -4.99 5.31 7.94
CA MET A 164 -5.08 6.78 7.99
C MET A 164 -5.87 7.34 6.81
N ILE A 165 -5.61 6.86 5.59
CA ILE A 165 -6.34 7.29 4.39
C ILE A 165 -7.83 7.02 4.55
N SER A 166 -8.20 5.84 5.04
CA SER A 166 -9.61 5.49 5.28
C SER A 166 -10.27 6.48 6.24
N VAL A 167 -9.67 6.73 7.40
CA VAL A 167 -10.25 7.60 8.44
C VAL A 167 -10.35 9.06 8.00
N VAL A 168 -9.41 9.56 7.19
CA VAL A 168 -9.37 10.96 6.75
C VAL A 168 -10.23 11.20 5.51
N HIS A 169 -10.10 10.35 4.49
CA HIS A 169 -10.65 10.64 3.15
C HIS A 169 -11.98 9.95 2.86
N PHE A 170 -12.36 8.88 3.58
CA PHE A 170 -13.62 8.19 3.30
C PHE A 170 -14.79 8.82 4.06
N ALA A 171 -15.35 9.88 3.46
CA ALA A 171 -16.55 10.55 3.97
C ALA A 171 -17.73 9.56 4.05
N GLY A 172 -18.46 9.58 5.17
CA GLY A 172 -19.64 8.75 5.39
C GLY A 172 -19.38 7.27 5.72
N MET A 173 -18.11 6.83 5.80
CA MET A 173 -17.79 5.44 6.15
C MET A 173 -17.94 5.14 7.65
N PHE A 174 -17.80 6.14 8.51
CA PHE A 174 -17.83 6.01 9.97
C PHE A 174 -19.06 6.72 10.56
N SER A 175 -19.62 6.18 11.63
CA SER A 175 -20.70 6.85 12.38
C SER A 175 -20.23 8.17 13.01
N ASN A 176 -18.99 8.22 13.47
CA ASN A 176 -18.32 9.41 13.96
C ASN A 176 -16.86 9.38 13.50
N ARG A 177 -16.55 10.17 12.47
CA ARG A 177 -15.21 10.23 11.87
C ARG A 177 -14.17 10.83 12.82
N ASP A 178 -14.54 11.85 13.59
CA ASP A 178 -13.60 12.53 14.50
C ASP A 178 -13.20 11.62 15.66
N ALA A 179 -14.13 10.80 16.15
CA ALA A 179 -13.84 9.75 17.12
C ALA A 179 -12.90 8.69 16.53
N ALA A 180 -13.15 8.23 15.29
CA ALA A 180 -12.27 7.29 14.60
C ALA A 180 -10.84 7.85 14.44
N LEU A 181 -10.73 9.12 14.05
CA LEU A 181 -9.44 9.82 13.91
C LEU A 181 -8.73 9.95 15.25
N GLY A 182 -9.43 10.37 16.31
CA GLY A 182 -8.87 10.48 17.65
C GLY A 182 -8.35 9.14 18.18
N ILE A 183 -9.14 8.07 18.06
CA ILE A 183 -8.75 6.71 18.46
C ILE A 183 -7.51 6.26 17.68
N TYR A 184 -7.47 6.53 16.38
CA TYR A 184 -6.39 6.08 15.53
C TYR A 184 -5.08 6.86 15.77
N ILE A 185 -5.15 8.18 15.97
CA ILE A 185 -3.99 9.00 16.37
C ILE A 185 -3.44 8.52 17.71
N ALA A 186 -4.31 8.27 18.71
CA ALA A 186 -3.90 7.74 20.00
C ALA A 186 -3.18 6.39 19.85
N PHE A 187 -3.70 5.50 19.00
CA PHE A 187 -3.05 4.23 18.69
C PHE A 187 -1.65 4.40 18.07
N ILE A 188 -1.47 5.33 17.12
CA ILE A 188 -0.16 5.61 16.52
C ILE A 188 0.83 6.14 17.57
N VAL A 189 0.40 7.02 18.47
CA VAL A 189 1.23 7.55 19.56
C VAL A 189 1.65 6.41 20.51
N VAL A 190 0.70 5.58 20.95
CA VAL A 190 1.01 4.42 21.83
C VAL A 190 1.95 3.45 21.13
N THR A 191 1.76 3.21 19.83
CA THR A 191 2.66 2.35 19.05
C THR A 191 4.07 2.93 18.99
N GLY A 192 4.21 4.22 18.68
CA GLY A 192 5.50 4.90 18.63
C GLY A 192 6.23 4.87 19.99
N LEU A 193 5.53 5.17 21.08
CA LEU A 193 6.09 5.07 22.43
C LEU A 193 6.52 3.65 22.80
N THR A 194 5.73 2.65 22.40
CA THR A 194 6.06 1.23 22.62
C THR A 194 7.33 0.87 21.86
N VAL A 195 7.42 1.20 20.58
CA VAL A 195 8.61 0.92 19.74
C VAL A 195 9.85 1.61 20.31
N ILE A 196 9.77 2.90 20.64
CA ILE A 196 10.89 3.64 21.24
C ILE A 196 11.34 2.99 22.55
N THR A 197 10.40 2.59 23.40
CA THR A 197 10.72 1.91 24.66
C THR A 197 11.39 0.55 24.41
N MET A 198 10.90 -0.24 23.44
CA MET A 198 11.52 -1.52 23.07
C MET A 198 12.95 -1.35 22.57
N GLU A 199 13.21 -0.33 21.75
CA GLU A 199 14.55 -0.02 21.24
C GLU A 199 15.49 0.41 22.37
N ILE A 200 15.03 1.28 23.29
CA ILE A 200 15.80 1.69 24.48
C ILE A 200 16.16 0.48 25.35
N LEU A 201 15.21 -0.42 25.61
CA LEU A 201 15.46 -1.63 26.39
C LEU A 201 16.42 -2.60 25.69
N THR A 202 16.32 -2.72 24.37
CA THR A 202 17.23 -3.53 23.55
C THR A 202 18.64 -2.97 23.57
N PHE A 203 18.78 -1.65 23.40
CA PHE A 203 20.05 -0.95 23.49
C PHE A 203 20.67 -1.09 24.88
N LYS A 204 19.88 -0.92 25.95
CA LYS A 204 20.33 -1.14 27.33
C LYS A 204 20.84 -2.57 27.54
N SER A 205 20.09 -3.57 27.08
CA SER A 205 20.51 -4.98 27.19
C SER A 205 21.79 -5.25 26.40
N TRP A 206 21.96 -4.65 25.23
CA TRP A 206 23.18 -4.78 24.43
C TRP A 206 24.37 -4.13 25.11
N TRP A 207 24.20 -2.93 25.67
CA TRP A 207 25.24 -2.21 26.40
C TRP A 207 25.75 -3.02 27.60
N MET A 208 24.83 -3.50 28.44
CA MET A 208 25.17 -4.32 29.62
C MET A 208 25.92 -5.61 29.25
N ASN A 209 25.60 -6.21 28.11
CA ASN A 209 26.27 -7.43 27.66
C ASN A 209 27.69 -7.15 27.13
N ARG A 210 27.96 -5.95 26.58
CA ARG A 210 29.32 -5.56 26.17
C ARG A 210 30.26 -5.40 27.36
N ASP A 211 29.78 -4.78 28.43
CA ASP A 211 30.57 -4.53 29.63
C ASP A 211 31.03 -5.86 30.29
N CYS A 212 30.24 -6.93 30.14
CA CYS A 212 30.60 -8.29 30.59
C CYS A 212 31.73 -8.93 29.78
N VAL A 213 31.81 -8.67 28.46
CA VAL A 213 32.84 -9.25 27.58
C VAL A 213 34.18 -8.54 27.77
N THR A 214 34.17 -7.26 28.14
CA THR A 214 35.39 -6.49 28.40
C THR A 214 36.05 -6.81 29.74
N SER A 215 35.29 -7.21 30.76
CA SER A 215 35.83 -7.59 32.07
C SER A 215 36.39 -9.03 32.11
N GLU A 216 36.09 -9.86 31.10
CA GLU A 216 36.54 -11.26 31.02
C GLU A 216 38.01 -11.43 30.57
N ILE A 217 38.68 -10.35 30.13
CA ILE A 217 40.12 -10.36 29.83
C ILE A 217 40.97 -10.16 31.11
N GLU A 218 40.36 -9.80 32.23
CA GLU A 218 41.02 -9.77 33.54
C GLU A 218 40.72 -11.08 34.30
N MET A 219 41.75 -11.91 34.48
CA MET A 219 41.64 -13.25 35.04
C MET A 219 41.31 -13.18 36.54
N THR A 220 40.03 -13.05 36.88
CA THR A 220 39.54 -13.17 38.26
C THR A 220 38.36 -14.13 38.36
N HIS A 221 38.19 -14.71 39.55
CA HIS A 221 37.46 -15.94 39.86
C HIS A 221 36.11 -16.11 39.13
N VAL A 222 35.98 -17.27 38.46
CA VAL A 222 34.73 -17.80 37.89
C VAL A 222 33.68 -17.95 39.00
N GLY A 223 32.70 -17.04 39.03
CA GLY A 223 31.58 -17.09 39.98
C GLY A 223 31.24 -15.79 40.73
N GLY A 224 31.67 -14.61 40.25
CA GLY A 224 31.38 -13.33 40.90
C GLY A 224 29.90 -12.94 40.89
N ASN A 225 29.43 -12.38 42.01
CA ASN A 225 28.08 -11.87 42.26
C ASN A 225 27.55 -10.99 41.10
N ASP A 226 28.44 -10.25 40.44
CA ASP A 226 28.14 -9.34 39.31
C ASP A 226 27.58 -10.07 38.08
N SER A 227 28.05 -11.28 37.80
CA SER A 227 27.54 -12.09 36.67
C SER A 227 26.09 -12.56 36.90
N ILE A 228 25.74 -12.86 38.16
CA ILE A 228 24.40 -13.26 38.58
C ILE A 228 23.47 -12.04 38.56
N VAL A 229 23.95 -10.88 39.05
CA VAL A 229 23.20 -9.61 39.01
C VAL A 229 22.88 -9.21 37.58
N ASN A 230 23.86 -9.21 36.67
CA ASN A 230 23.64 -8.86 35.26
C ASN A 230 22.67 -9.83 34.55
N ARG A 231 22.77 -11.13 34.81
CA ARG A 231 21.83 -12.13 34.26
C ARG A 231 20.39 -11.87 34.72
N ASN A 232 20.19 -11.56 36.00
CA ASN A 232 18.88 -11.25 36.56
C ASN A 232 18.30 -9.97 35.95
N GLU A 233 19.11 -8.93 35.75
CA GLU A 233 18.68 -7.70 35.10
C GLU A 233 18.29 -7.92 33.61
N ILE A 234 19.05 -8.73 32.86
CA ILE A 234 18.70 -9.08 31.48
C ILE A 234 17.37 -9.87 31.43
N MET A 235 17.14 -10.79 32.37
CA MET A 235 15.86 -11.50 32.46
C MET A 235 14.69 -10.55 32.78
N LYS A 236 14.88 -9.57 33.66
CA LYS A 236 13.89 -8.52 33.94
C LYS A 236 13.59 -7.68 32.70
N ILE A 237 14.62 -7.26 31.94
CA ILE A 237 14.43 -6.51 30.69
C ILE A 237 13.57 -7.31 29.71
N ARG A 238 13.88 -8.60 29.52
CA ARG A 238 13.08 -9.50 28.64
C ARG A 238 11.64 -9.65 29.14
N ALA A 239 11.44 -9.77 30.45
CA ALA A 239 10.10 -9.85 31.03
C ALA A 239 9.29 -8.56 30.79
N VAL A 240 9.93 -7.39 30.94
CA VAL A 240 9.32 -6.08 30.64
C VAL A 240 8.98 -5.97 29.15
N GLN A 241 9.88 -6.40 28.25
CA GLN A 241 9.59 -6.42 26.80
C GLN A 241 8.39 -7.31 26.47
N LEU A 242 8.31 -8.52 27.04
CA LEU A 242 7.15 -9.39 26.83
C LEU A 242 5.87 -8.77 27.37
N LEU A 243 5.91 -8.13 28.55
CA LEU A 243 4.75 -7.45 29.13
C LEU A 243 4.28 -6.28 28.25
N LEU A 244 5.22 -5.44 27.79
CA LEU A 244 4.91 -4.33 26.89
C LEU A 244 4.27 -4.83 25.58
N LEU A 245 4.77 -5.94 25.02
CA LEU A 245 4.18 -6.55 23.83
C LEU A 245 2.74 -7.03 24.09
N MET A 246 2.49 -7.69 25.22
CA MET A 246 1.14 -8.15 25.58
C MET A 246 0.16 -6.98 25.74
N ILE A 247 0.58 -5.92 26.42
CA ILE A 247 -0.22 -4.68 26.55
C ILE A 247 -0.49 -4.08 25.18
N PHE A 248 0.53 -4.00 24.32
CA PHE A 248 0.39 -3.46 22.98
C PHE A 248 -0.61 -4.26 22.13
N VAL A 249 -0.57 -5.59 22.21
CA VAL A 249 -1.52 -6.46 21.50
C VAL A 249 -2.96 -6.20 21.97
N VAL A 250 -3.19 -6.03 23.28
CA VAL A 250 -4.51 -5.69 23.82
C VAL A 250 -4.99 -4.34 23.29
N VAL A 251 -4.11 -3.33 23.27
CA VAL A 251 -4.42 -2.01 22.71
C VAL A 251 -4.76 -2.13 21.22
N ALA A 252 -3.96 -2.83 20.43
CA ALA A 252 -4.18 -3.00 19.00
C ALA A 252 -5.53 -3.68 18.68
N ILE A 253 -5.86 -4.76 19.40
CA ILE A 253 -7.16 -5.44 19.27
C ILE A 253 -8.29 -4.50 19.67
N GLY A 254 -8.15 -3.78 20.79
CA GLY A 254 -9.15 -2.83 21.26
C GLY A 254 -9.42 -1.72 20.25
N THR A 255 -8.37 -1.12 19.69
CA THR A 255 -8.47 -0.11 18.62
C THR A 255 -9.16 -0.68 17.38
N ALA A 256 -8.78 -1.88 16.93
CA ALA A 256 -9.37 -2.53 15.77
C ALA A 256 -10.88 -2.77 15.96
N VAL A 257 -11.29 -3.26 17.13
CA VAL A 257 -12.70 -3.46 17.49
C VAL A 257 -13.44 -2.11 17.52
N ALA A 258 -12.88 -1.09 18.17
CA ALA A 258 -13.52 0.22 18.28
C ALA A 258 -13.75 0.87 16.90
N ILE A 259 -12.75 0.84 16.02
CA ILE A 259 -12.88 1.35 14.64
C ILE A 259 -13.91 0.52 13.86
N SER A 260 -13.91 -0.81 14.00
CA SER A 260 -14.88 -1.69 13.33
C SER A 260 -16.33 -1.38 13.76
N VAL A 261 -16.56 -1.08 15.04
CA VAL A 261 -17.88 -0.67 15.56
C VAL A 261 -18.34 0.65 14.94
N LEU A 262 -17.43 1.62 14.80
CA LEU A 262 -17.75 2.91 14.15
C LEU A 262 -18.11 2.73 12.67
N ILE A 263 -17.50 1.77 11.97
CA ILE A 263 -17.87 1.43 10.59
C ILE A 263 -19.22 0.71 10.54
N ALA A 264 -19.45 -0.25 11.44
CA ALA A 264 -20.69 -1.03 11.48
C ALA A 264 -21.93 -0.16 11.75
N ASN A 265 -21.77 0.88 12.57
CA ASN A 265 -22.84 1.80 12.95
C ASN A 265 -22.95 3.03 12.04
N ARG A 266 -22.38 3.00 10.82
CA ARG A 266 -22.45 4.13 9.89
C ARG A 266 -23.91 4.51 9.58
N PRO A 267 -24.22 5.80 9.42
CA PRO A 267 -25.56 6.24 9.04
C PRO A 267 -25.92 5.65 7.68
N LYS A 268 -27.09 5.00 7.60
CA LYS A 268 -27.66 4.58 6.31
C LYS A 268 -28.21 5.84 5.65
N ILE A 269 -27.60 6.24 4.54
CA ILE A 269 -28.15 7.28 3.68
C ILE A 269 -29.29 6.60 2.92
N PHE A 270 -30.53 6.97 3.25
CA PHE A 270 -31.74 6.59 2.51
C PHE A 270 -32.07 7.66 1.48
#